data_AF-A0A3L7RXP8-F1
#
_entry.id   AF-A0A3L7RXP8-F1
#
_cell.length_a   1.000
_cell.length_b   1.000
_cell.length_c   1.000
_cell.angle_alpha   90.00
_cell.angle_beta   90.00
_cell.angle_gamma   90.00
#
_symmetry.space_group_name_H-M   'P 1'
#
loop_
_entity.id
_entity.type
_entity.pdbx_description
1 polymer ?
#
loop_
_entity_poly.entity_id
_entity_poly.type
_entity_poly.pdbx_seq_one_letter_code
_entity_poly.pdbx_strand_id
1 'polypeptide(L)'
;MVHCESIPSSGGNKMQPKNQLQGVHWHHGCSWCGIFYVDIGDYQAATLGAPNGGSRFYCPISAGGSYKDAGNRYVQPHFDPPLENGLLLIFPSHLLHSGLPYFGNKPRIVIAFNAQVHLRQSPQTVRLTPED
;
A
#
# COMPACT_ATOMS: atom_id res chain seq x y z
N MET A 1 1.71 0.10 14.12
CA MET A 1 0.35 -0.48 14.20
C MET A 1 0.23 -1.49 13.08
N VAL A 2 -0.21 -2.72 13.36
CA VAL A 2 -0.46 -3.76 12.37
C VAL A 2 -1.97 -3.99 12.33
N HIS A 3 -2.55 -3.97 11.14
CA HIS A 3 -3.97 -4.20 10.91
C HIS A 3 -4.12 -5.41 9.98
N CYS A 4 -4.82 -6.44 10.44
CA CYS A 4 -5.19 -7.56 9.60
C CYS A 4 -6.64 -7.34 9.15
N GLU A 5 -6.86 -7.35 7.84
CA GLU A 5 -8.18 -7.16 7.25
C GLU A 5 -8.54 -8.36 6.38
N SER A 6 -9.66 -9.01 6.72
CA SER A 6 -10.35 -9.95 5.84
C SER A 6 -11.50 -9.21 5.16
N ILE A 7 -11.46 -9.09 3.84
CA ILE A 7 -12.56 -8.49 3.08
C ILE A 7 -13.53 -9.62 2.69
N PRO A 8 -14.73 -9.71 3.29
CA PRO A 8 -15.68 -10.79 3.03
C PRO A 8 -16.26 -10.72 1.60
N SER A 9 -16.68 -11.88 1.09
CA SER A 9 -17.28 -11.99 -0.24
C SER A 9 -18.59 -11.19 -0.34
N SER A 10 -18.64 -10.21 -1.23
CA SER A 10 -19.90 -9.58 -1.63
C SER A 10 -20.52 -10.37 -2.78
N GLY A 11 -21.42 -11.29 -2.49
CA GLY A 11 -22.17 -11.99 -3.53
C GLY A 11 -23.04 -11.03 -4.35
N GLY A 12 -22.85 -11.02 -5.67
CA GLY A 12 -23.63 -10.23 -6.64
C GLY A 12 -23.27 -8.74 -6.69
N ASN A 13 -23.91 -8.02 -7.61
CA ASN A 13 -23.76 -6.59 -7.95
C ASN A 13 -24.19 -5.63 -6.80
N LYS A 14 -23.82 -5.96 -5.55
CA LYS A 14 -24.12 -5.18 -4.36
C LYS A 14 -23.01 -4.17 -4.15
N MET A 15 -23.41 -2.90 -4.03
CA MET A 15 -22.55 -1.82 -3.57
C MET A 15 -21.89 -2.25 -2.26
N GLN A 16 -20.55 -2.30 -2.22
CA GLN A 16 -19.79 -2.54 -1.00
C GLN A 16 -20.17 -1.46 0.04
N PRO A 17 -20.37 -1.81 1.33
CA PRO A 17 -20.62 -0.81 2.36
C PRO A 17 -19.45 0.19 2.41
N LYS A 18 -19.76 1.48 2.60
CA LYS A 18 -18.79 2.60 2.61
C LYS A 18 -17.57 2.39 3.50
N ASN A 19 -17.60 1.45 4.45
CA ASN A 19 -16.51 1.10 5.34
C ASN A 19 -15.46 0.14 4.76
N GLN A 20 -15.64 -0.40 3.55
CA GLN A 20 -14.64 -1.28 2.91
C GLN A 20 -13.85 -0.61 1.79
N LEU A 21 -14.20 0.61 1.39
CA LEU A 21 -13.34 1.43 0.53
C LEU A 21 -12.39 2.24 1.40
N GLN A 22 -11.09 1.94 1.31
CA GLN A 22 -10.07 2.86 1.78
C GLN A 22 -9.86 3.91 0.70
N GLY A 23 -10.55 5.05 0.84
CA GLY A 23 -10.42 6.20 -0.06
C GLY A 23 -8.99 6.70 -0.19
N VAL A 24 -8.74 7.67 -1.07
CA VAL A 24 -7.38 8.20 -1.29
C VAL A 24 -6.87 8.86 0.00
N HIS A 25 -5.78 8.33 0.55
CA HIS A 25 -5.20 8.82 1.81
C HIS A 25 -3.69 8.54 1.87
N TRP A 26 -3.09 8.96 2.98
CA TRP A 26 -1.69 8.74 3.35
C TRP A 26 -1.59 8.58 4.88
N HIS A 27 -0.45 8.14 5.40
CA HIS A 27 -0.28 7.88 6.83
C HIS A 27 0.70 8.84 7.49
N HIS A 28 0.29 9.45 8.60
CA HIS A 28 1.15 10.32 9.40
C HIS A 28 1.95 9.50 10.42
N GLY A 29 3.03 10.09 10.96
CA GLY A 29 3.73 9.52 12.12
C GLY A 29 4.50 8.23 11.83
N CYS A 30 4.72 7.85 10.57
CA CYS A 30 5.54 6.72 10.17
C CYS A 30 6.40 7.09 8.95
N SER A 31 7.48 6.34 8.72
CA SER A 31 8.37 6.51 7.57
C SER A 31 7.91 5.68 6.39
N TRP A 32 7.49 4.44 6.68
CA TRP A 32 7.11 3.44 5.69
C TRP A 32 5.79 2.80 6.05
N CYS A 33 5.04 2.43 5.02
CA CYS A 33 3.86 1.61 5.11
C CYS A 33 4.11 0.32 4.32
N GLY A 34 3.36 -0.73 4.63
CA GLY A 34 3.42 -1.94 3.85
C GLY A 34 2.13 -2.76 3.91
N ILE A 35 1.96 -3.59 2.87
CA ILE A 35 0.84 -4.50 2.69
C ILE A 35 1.40 -5.85 2.30
N PHE A 36 1.10 -6.87 3.09
CA PHE A 36 1.40 -8.26 2.79
C PHE A 36 0.12 -8.98 2.35
N TYR A 37 0.13 -9.54 1.14
CA TYR A 37 -1.01 -10.27 0.57
C TYR A 37 -0.94 -11.74 0.97
N VAL A 38 -1.70 -12.11 1.99
CA VAL A 38 -1.78 -13.51 2.44
C VAL A 38 -2.56 -14.33 1.42
N ASP A 39 -3.73 -13.83 1.02
CA ASP A 39 -4.58 -14.41 -0.01
C ASP A 39 -5.25 -13.29 -0.82
N ILE A 40 -5.00 -13.27 -2.14
CA ILE A 40 -5.57 -12.29 -3.07
C ILE A 40 -7.02 -12.61 -3.45
N GLY A 41 -7.54 -13.78 -3.04
CA GLY A 41 -8.90 -14.21 -3.34
C GLY A 41 -9.12 -14.37 -4.85
N ASP A 42 -10.18 -13.75 -5.36
CA ASP A 42 -10.57 -13.74 -6.77
C ASP A 42 -10.03 -12.49 -7.49
N TYR A 43 -8.81 -12.08 -7.17
CA TYR A 43 -8.11 -11.02 -7.89
C TYR A 43 -8.10 -11.29 -9.40
N GLN A 44 -8.35 -10.24 -10.17
CA GLN A 44 -8.20 -10.25 -11.61
C GLN A 44 -7.47 -8.98 -12.02
N ALA A 45 -6.38 -9.17 -12.77
CA ALA A 45 -5.74 -8.07 -13.47
C ALA A 45 -6.74 -7.46 -14.45
N ALA A 46 -6.87 -6.14 -14.44
CA ALA A 46 -7.78 -5.46 -15.35
C ALA A 46 -7.11 -5.29 -16.72
N THR A 47 -7.75 -5.78 -17.78
CA THR A 47 -7.37 -5.44 -19.16
C THR A 47 -7.80 -4.01 -19.50
N LEU A 48 -8.90 -3.55 -18.90
CA LEU A 48 -9.44 -2.19 -18.98
C LEU A 48 -9.98 -1.78 -17.60
N GLY A 49 -9.64 -0.59 -17.12
CA GLY A 49 -10.09 -0.08 -15.82
C GLY A 49 -9.15 -0.38 -14.65
N ALA A 50 -9.68 -0.31 -13.42
CA ALA A 50 -8.91 -0.55 -12.20
C ALA A 50 -8.96 -2.03 -11.78
N PRO A 51 -7.86 -2.61 -11.25
CA PRO A 51 -7.85 -4.01 -10.84
C PRO A 51 -8.74 -4.30 -9.64
N ASN A 52 -9.32 -5.51 -9.60
CA ASN A 52 -10.21 -5.95 -8.55
C ASN A 52 -9.46 -6.15 -7.22
N GLY A 53 -9.75 -5.38 -6.17
CA GLY A 53 -9.12 -5.51 -4.85
C GLY A 53 -7.63 -5.13 -4.80
N GLY A 54 -7.13 -4.45 -5.83
CA GLY A 54 -5.75 -3.96 -5.90
C GLY A 54 -5.46 -2.80 -4.95
N SER A 55 -4.19 -2.43 -4.85
CA SER A 55 -3.80 -1.12 -4.33
C SER A 55 -3.54 -0.18 -5.50
N ARG A 56 -3.92 1.08 -5.37
CA ARG A 56 -3.58 2.13 -6.34
C ARG A 56 -2.73 3.20 -5.67
N PHE A 57 -1.60 3.52 -6.26
CA PHE A 57 -0.70 4.59 -5.84
C PHE A 57 -0.80 5.76 -6.80
N TYR A 58 -0.92 6.98 -6.29
CA TYR A 58 -1.08 8.17 -7.11
C TYR A 58 0.25 8.89 -7.31
N CYS A 59 0.41 9.49 -8.48
CA CYS A 59 1.61 10.29 -8.76
C CYS A 59 1.75 11.43 -7.75
N PRO A 60 2.91 11.60 -7.09
CA PRO A 60 3.16 12.76 -6.26
C PRO A 60 3.34 14.04 -7.08
N ILE A 61 3.56 13.92 -8.40
CA ILE A 61 3.67 15.05 -9.33
C ILE A 61 2.26 15.36 -9.86
N SER A 62 1.77 16.59 -9.63
CA SER A 62 0.42 17.00 -10.04
C SER A 62 0.17 16.89 -11.55
N ALA A 63 1.21 17.09 -12.36
CA ALA A 63 1.18 16.91 -13.82
C ALA A 63 1.55 15.48 -14.27
N GLY A 64 1.53 14.52 -13.34
CA GLY A 64 1.84 13.12 -13.61
C GLY A 64 0.96 12.57 -14.73
N GLY A 65 1.57 12.05 -15.79
CA GLY A 65 0.85 11.52 -16.95
C GLY A 65 0.29 12.57 -17.91
N SER A 66 0.53 13.87 -17.70
CA SER A 66 0.06 14.93 -18.60
C SER A 66 0.74 14.90 -19.97
N TYR A 67 1.94 14.31 -20.07
CA TYR A 67 2.64 14.12 -21.33
C TYR A 67 3.16 12.68 -21.43
N LYS A 68 3.05 12.08 -22.62
CA LYS A 68 3.43 10.69 -22.88
C LYS A 68 4.50 10.63 -23.96
N ASP A 69 5.73 10.42 -23.52
CA ASP A 69 6.90 10.19 -24.37
C ASP A 69 7.88 9.25 -23.65
N ALA A 70 9.04 9.00 -24.26
CA ALA A 70 10.07 8.16 -23.67
C ALA A 70 10.61 8.73 -22.34
N GLY A 71 10.72 10.06 -22.23
CA GLY A 71 11.22 10.74 -21.03
C GLY A 71 10.27 10.67 -19.84
N ASN A 72 8.95 10.64 -20.09
CA ASN A 72 7.91 10.58 -19.06
C ASN A 72 7.33 9.18 -18.84
N ARG A 73 7.97 8.12 -19.37
CA ARG A 73 7.44 6.74 -19.30
C ARG A 73 7.05 6.30 -17.89
N TYR A 74 7.78 6.76 -16.88
CA TYR A 74 7.58 6.41 -15.46
C TYR A 74 6.80 7.47 -14.67
N VAL A 75 6.45 8.60 -15.31
CA VAL A 75 5.65 9.67 -14.72
C VAL A 75 4.19 9.44 -15.14
N GLN A 76 3.59 8.40 -14.58
CA GLN A 76 2.19 8.02 -14.82
C GLN A 76 1.27 8.67 -13.78
N PRO A 77 -0.03 8.88 -14.07
CA PRO A 77 -0.94 9.51 -13.11
C PRO A 77 -1.19 8.62 -11.87
N HIS A 78 -1.06 7.31 -12.04
CA HIS A 78 -1.12 6.33 -10.97
C HIS A 78 -0.35 5.05 -11.35
N PHE A 79 -0.10 4.20 -10.37
CA PHE A 79 0.48 2.88 -10.51
C PHE A 79 -0.33 1.86 -9.72
N ASP A 80 -0.73 0.79 -10.40
CA ASP A 80 -1.43 -0.34 -9.79
C ASP A 80 -0.51 -1.56 -9.86
N PRO A 81 0.15 -1.95 -8.77
CA PRO A 81 1.01 -3.13 -8.79
C PRO A 81 0.22 -4.41 -9.08
N PRO A 82 0.85 -5.40 -9.74
CA PRO A 82 0.29 -6.74 -9.82
C PRO A 82 0.15 -7.34 -8.41
N LEU A 83 -0.78 -8.28 -8.24
CA LEU A 83 -1.01 -8.96 -6.97
C LEU A 83 -0.73 -10.45 -7.08
N GLU A 84 -0.02 -10.98 -6.09
CA GLU A 84 0.29 -12.39 -5.94
C GLU A 84 0.25 -12.76 -4.45
N ASN A 85 -0.12 -14.00 -4.14
CA ASN A 85 -0.04 -14.51 -2.78
C ASN A 85 1.42 -14.50 -2.31
N GLY A 86 1.66 -13.95 -1.12
CA GLY A 86 3.01 -13.74 -0.56
C GLY A 86 3.69 -12.45 -1.01
N LEU A 87 3.07 -11.61 -1.84
CA LEU A 87 3.64 -10.33 -2.22
C LEU A 87 3.67 -9.39 -1.01
N LEU A 88 4.83 -8.76 -0.78
CA LEU A 88 5.01 -7.67 0.18
C LEU A 88 5.24 -6.36 -0.58
N LEU A 89 4.29 -5.44 -0.45
CA LEU A 89 4.46 -4.06 -0.89
C LEU A 89 5.01 -3.21 0.26
N ILE A 90 6.03 -2.40 -0.02
CA ILE A 90 6.58 -1.40 0.91
C ILE A 90 6.62 -0.06 0.17
N PHE A 91 6.11 0.99 0.80
CA PHE A 91 6.05 2.32 0.19
C PHE A 91 6.19 3.45 1.22
N PRO A 92 6.66 4.64 0.81
CA PRO A 92 6.78 5.79 1.71
C PRO A 92 5.40 6.23 2.23
N SER A 93 5.33 6.59 3.51
CA SER A 93 4.05 6.91 4.18
C SER A 93 3.29 8.13 3.59
N HIS A 94 3.99 9.04 2.92
CA HIS A 94 3.43 10.21 2.26
C HIS A 94 2.88 9.93 0.85
N LEU A 95 3.09 8.71 0.31
CA LEU A 95 2.58 8.36 -1.00
C LEU A 95 1.06 8.14 -0.92
N LEU A 96 0.30 8.99 -1.62
CA LEU A 96 -1.14 8.87 -1.70
C LEU A 96 -1.53 7.53 -2.32
N HIS A 97 -2.43 6.81 -1.65
CA HIS A 97 -2.90 5.51 -2.10
C HIS A 97 -4.34 5.23 -1.72
N SER A 98 -4.95 4.25 -2.38
CA SER A 98 -6.28 3.73 -2.07
C SER A 98 -6.33 2.20 -2.20
N GLY A 99 -7.20 1.60 -1.38
CA GLY A 99 -7.60 0.21 -1.55
C GLY A 99 -8.75 0.15 -2.54
N LEU A 100 -8.53 -0.48 -3.69
CA LEU A 100 -9.56 -0.61 -4.71
C LEU A 100 -10.64 -1.61 -4.25
N PRO A 101 -11.90 -1.41 -4.65
CA PRO A 101 -12.98 -2.33 -4.31
C PRO A 101 -12.66 -3.76 -4.75
N TYR A 102 -12.97 -4.71 -3.88
CA TYR A 102 -12.83 -6.13 -4.16
C TYR A 102 -14.21 -6.78 -4.35
N PHE A 103 -14.37 -7.56 -5.41
CA PHE A 103 -15.56 -8.31 -5.74
C PHE A 103 -15.15 -9.76 -5.98
N GLY A 104 -15.60 -10.66 -5.11
CA GLY A 104 -15.22 -12.07 -5.18
C GLY A 104 -16.07 -12.93 -4.28
N ASN A 105 -16.01 -14.24 -4.53
CA ASN A 105 -16.64 -15.28 -3.73
C ASN A 105 -15.70 -15.81 -2.63
N LYS A 106 -14.38 -15.60 -2.78
CA LYS A 106 -13.39 -15.90 -1.75
C LYS A 106 -13.05 -14.67 -0.92
N PRO A 107 -12.73 -14.82 0.37
CA PRO A 107 -12.18 -13.70 1.13
C PRO A 107 -10.82 -13.28 0.56
N ARG A 108 -10.54 -11.98 0.60
CA ARG A 108 -9.21 -11.43 0.37
C ARG A 108 -8.60 -11.08 1.72
N ILE A 109 -7.39 -11.56 1.99
CA ILE A 109 -6.73 -11.45 3.30
C ILE A 109 -5.42 -10.68 3.14
N VAL A 110 -5.31 -9.55 3.82
CA VAL A 110 -4.11 -8.70 3.82
C VAL A 110 -3.69 -8.33 5.23
N ILE A 111 -2.38 -8.13 5.41
CA ILE A 111 -1.80 -7.56 6.62
C ILE A 111 -1.17 -6.23 6.25
N ALA A 112 -1.74 -5.14 6.75
CA ALA A 112 -1.21 -3.79 6.59
C ALA A 112 -0.41 -3.37 7.83
N PHE A 113 0.67 -2.61 7.64
CA PHE A 113 1.48 -2.12 8.75
C PHE A 113 2.13 -0.77 8.46
N ASN A 114 2.45 -0.06 9.54
CA ASN A 114 3.25 1.17 9.52
C ASN A 114 4.55 0.96 10.30
N ALA A 115 5.65 1.48 9.76
CA ALA A 115 7.01 1.37 10.32
C ALA A 115 7.69 2.75 10.44
N GLN A 116 8.45 2.91 11.53
CA GLN A 116 9.30 4.08 11.78
C GLN A 116 10.77 3.65 11.68
N VAL A 117 11.61 4.54 11.15
CA VAL A 117 13.06 4.35 11.15
C VAL A 117 13.65 5.18 12.28
N HIS A 118 14.40 4.53 13.16
CA HIS A 118 15.17 5.19 14.20
C HIS A 118 16.65 5.08 13.87
N LEU A 119 17.38 6.18 14.03
CA LEU A 119 18.83 6.11 14.00
C LEU A 119 19.29 5.21 15.14
N ARG A 120 20.15 4.24 14.83
CA ARG A 120 20.83 3.46 15.85
C ARG A 120 21.64 4.43 16.68
N GLN A 121 21.25 4.61 17.94
CA GLN A 121 22.10 5.32 18.88
C GLN A 121 23.41 4.54 18.95
N SER A 122 24.53 5.19 18.62
CA SER A 122 25.85 4.66 18.96
C SER A 122 25.81 4.31 20.45
N PRO A 123 26.36 3.16 20.88
CA PRO A 123 26.58 2.94 22.30
C PRO A 123 27.27 4.20 22.82
N GLN A 124 26.72 4.85 23.84
CA GLN A 124 27.43 5.94 24.48
C GLN A 124 28.81 5.40 24.80
N THR A 125 29.86 5.99 24.24
CA THR A 125 31.22 5.70 24.67
C THR A 125 31.22 6.01 26.15
N VAL A 126 31.21 4.98 26.99
CA VAL A 126 31.47 5.12 28.42
C VAL A 126 32.85 5.76 28.46
N ARG A 127 32.90 7.06 28.74
CA ARG A 127 34.16 7.68 29.13
C ARG A 127 34.50 7.03 30.45
N LEU A 128 35.42 6.07 30.42
CA LEU A 128 36.17 5.72 31.62
C LEU A 128 36.77 7.02 32.12
N THR A 129 36.29 7.51 33.26
CA THR A 129 36.99 8.56 33.98
C THR A 129 38.35 7.99 34.40
N PRO A 130 39.42 8.81 34.50
CA PRO A 130 40.76 8.32 34.81
C PRO A 130 40.97 7.72 36.22
N GLU A 131 39.93 7.25 36.90
CA GLU A 131 40.00 6.76 38.29
C GLU A 131 39.59 5.28 38.47
N ASP A 132 39.57 4.48 37.40
CA ASP A 132 39.65 3.01 37.46
C ASP A 132 41.08 2.55 37.12
#